data_AF-W8TFD1-F1
#
_entry.id   AF-W8TFD1-F1
#
_cell.length_a   1.000
_cell.length_b   1.000
_cell.length_c   1.000
_cell.angle_alpha   90.00
_cell.angle_beta   90.00
_cell.angle_gamma   90.00
#
_symmetry.space_group_name_H-M   'P 1'
#
loop_
_entity.id
_entity.type
_entity.pdbx_description
1 polymer ?
#
loop_
_entity_poly.entity_id
_entity_poly.type
_entity_poly.pdbx_seq_one_letter_code
_entity_poly.pdbx_strand_id
1 'polypeptide(L)'
;MTPKKLSPQKRDLLFDEIKSKAISWGVGIVDNEDIDRINILNATKRAMRLAIAGLDKKPDFLLIDALELNAVGIPQKGIIKGDANSISIASASIIAKVTRDRMMVEYDEKFPGYGFSVHKGYGTKEHYEAISKQGICSIHRRSFLKSIV
;
A
#
# COMPACT_ATOMS: atom_id res chain seq x y z
N MET A 1 -9.18 -4.76 16.46
CA MET A 1 -8.79 -5.91 15.61
C MET A 1 -8.15 -5.33 14.35
N THR A 2 -6.92 -5.73 13.98
CA THR A 2 -6.21 -5.12 12.84
C THR A 2 -6.60 -5.77 11.51
N PRO A 3 -6.58 -5.03 10.38
CA PRO A 3 -6.86 -5.58 9.04
C PRO A 3 -6.00 -6.77 8.67
N LYS A 4 -4.78 -6.84 9.20
CA LYS A 4 -3.82 -7.94 8.99
C LYS A 4 -4.29 -9.28 9.58
N LYS A 5 -5.22 -9.27 10.54
CA LYS A 5 -5.80 -10.47 11.16
C LYS A 5 -7.04 -10.99 10.43
N LEU A 6 -7.50 -10.29 9.39
CA LEU A 6 -8.67 -10.68 8.60
C LEU A 6 -8.26 -11.58 7.44
N SER A 7 -9.08 -12.61 7.16
CA SER A 7 -8.92 -13.45 5.97
C SER A 7 -9.04 -12.61 4.69
N PRO A 8 -8.42 -13.03 3.57
CA PRO A 8 -8.58 -12.36 2.28
C PRO A 8 -10.05 -12.13 1.91
N GLN A 9 -10.89 -13.16 2.04
CA GLN A 9 -12.32 -13.07 1.70
C GLN A 9 -13.03 -11.99 2.54
N LYS A 10 -12.74 -11.92 3.84
CA LYS A 10 -13.34 -10.91 4.72
C LYS A 10 -12.84 -9.50 4.39
N ARG A 11 -11.59 -9.36 3.96
CA ARG A 11 -11.05 -8.07 3.49
C ARG A 11 -11.71 -7.61 2.20
N ASP A 12 -11.96 -8.50 1.25
CA ASP A 12 -12.66 -8.15 0.00
C ASP A 12 -14.11 -7.70 0.28
N LEU A 13 -14.85 -8.42 1.14
CA LEU A 13 -16.20 -7.99 1.54
C LEU A 13 -16.19 -6.58 2.18
N LEU A 14 -15.26 -6.35 3.10
CA LEU A 14 -15.12 -5.04 3.75
C LEU A 14 -14.65 -3.96 2.79
N PHE A 15 -13.83 -4.29 1.79
CA PHE A 15 -13.39 -3.34 0.77
C PHE A 15 -14.59 -2.76 0.01
N ASP A 16 -15.50 -3.62 -0.44
CA ASP A 16 -16.69 -3.20 -1.16
C ASP A 16 -17.66 -2.44 -0.23
N GLU A 17 -17.83 -2.92 1.01
CA GLU A 17 -18.66 -2.25 2.01
C GLU A 17 -18.13 -0.84 2.33
N ILE A 18 -16.83 -0.69 2.58
CA ILE A 18 -16.20 0.60 2.85
C ILE A 18 -16.40 1.54 1.66
N LYS A 19 -16.14 1.09 0.44
CA LYS A 19 -16.31 1.93 -0.76
C LYS A 19 -17.75 2.38 -0.97
N SER A 20 -18.72 1.54 -0.65
CA SER A 20 -20.15 1.87 -0.78
C SER A 20 -20.66 2.83 0.29
N LYS A 21 -20.09 2.78 1.51
CA LYS A 21 -20.59 3.53 2.67
C LYS A 21 -19.75 4.76 3.01
N ALA A 22 -18.49 4.83 2.59
CA ALA A 22 -17.61 5.95 2.88
C ALA A 22 -18.12 7.22 2.18
N ILE A 23 -18.11 8.35 2.91
CA ILE A 23 -18.46 9.66 2.36
C ILE A 23 -17.55 10.03 1.18
N SER A 24 -16.27 9.68 1.29
CA SER A 24 -15.27 9.80 0.23
C SER A 24 -14.11 8.86 0.56
N TRP A 25 -13.44 8.34 -0.47
CA TRP A 25 -12.26 7.50 -0.34
C TRP A 25 -11.32 7.76 -1.52
N GLY A 26 -10.01 7.58 -1.31
CA GLY A 26 -9.00 7.82 -2.32
C GLY A 26 -7.84 6.84 -2.17
N VAL A 27 -7.15 6.57 -3.27
CA VAL A 27 -5.98 5.69 -3.31
C VAL A 27 -4.84 6.43 -4.00
N GLY A 28 -3.67 6.44 -3.35
CA GLY A 28 -2.44 6.95 -3.94
C GLY A 28 -1.47 5.81 -4.22
N ILE A 29 -0.96 5.77 -5.45
CA ILE A 29 0.03 4.78 -5.90
C ILE A 29 1.29 5.54 -6.29
N VAL A 30 2.45 5.03 -5.88
CA VAL A 30 3.77 5.51 -6.26
C VAL A 30 4.55 4.31 -6.75
N ASP A 31 5.14 4.42 -7.94
CA ASP A 31 5.86 3.33 -8.59
C ASP A 31 7.24 3.06 -7.94
N ASN A 32 7.88 1.97 -8.38
CA ASN A 32 9.18 1.55 -7.87
C ASN A 32 10.31 2.51 -8.22
N GLU A 33 10.25 3.19 -9.37
CA GLU A 33 11.29 4.14 -9.79
C GLU A 33 11.28 5.38 -8.89
N ASP A 34 10.11 5.91 -8.60
CA ASP A 34 9.91 6.98 -7.64
C ASP A 34 10.40 6.54 -6.25
N ILE A 35 10.05 5.32 -5.80
CA ILE A 35 10.52 4.78 -4.51
C ILE A 35 12.04 4.73 -4.45
N ASP A 36 12.69 4.22 -5.51
CA ASP A 36 14.14 4.15 -5.58
C ASP A 36 14.77 5.56 -5.58
N ARG A 37 14.12 6.56 -6.20
CA ARG A 37 14.59 7.95 -6.25
C ARG A 37 14.45 8.71 -4.93
N ILE A 38 13.29 8.59 -4.26
CA ILE A 38 12.96 9.44 -3.10
C ILE A 38 12.97 8.71 -1.76
N ASN A 39 13.27 7.40 -1.74
CA ASN A 39 13.14 6.46 -0.62
C ASN A 39 11.70 6.12 -0.22
N ILE A 40 11.55 5.01 0.50
CA ILE A 40 10.24 4.46 0.89
C ILE A 40 9.44 5.35 1.83
N LEU A 41 10.09 6.12 2.71
CA LEU A 41 9.39 7.01 3.64
C LEU A 41 8.75 8.17 2.87
N ASN A 42 9.50 8.84 1.99
CA ASN A 42 8.95 9.94 1.20
C ASN A 42 7.96 9.46 0.13
N ALA A 43 8.18 8.28 -0.46
CA ALA A 43 7.21 7.66 -1.35
C ALA A 43 5.90 7.32 -0.62
N THR A 44 5.97 6.84 0.62
CA THR A 44 4.79 6.64 1.48
C THR A 44 4.06 7.96 1.71
N LYS A 45 4.76 9.04 2.09
CA LYS A 45 4.16 10.37 2.25
C LYS A 45 3.56 10.89 0.95
N ARG A 46 4.20 10.65 -0.20
CA ARG A 46 3.68 11.02 -1.52
C ARG A 46 2.41 10.25 -1.86
N ALA A 47 2.38 8.93 -1.63
CA ALA A 47 1.18 8.11 -1.81
C ALA A 47 0.03 8.60 -0.93
N MET A 48 0.28 8.97 0.33
CA MET A 48 -0.75 9.54 1.20
C MET A 48 -1.30 10.88 0.66
N ARG A 49 -0.44 11.77 0.15
CA ARG A 49 -0.88 13.03 -0.48
C ARG A 49 -1.74 12.78 -1.72
N LEU A 50 -1.36 11.81 -2.57
CA LEU A 50 -2.16 11.40 -3.72
C LEU A 50 -3.52 10.83 -3.29
N ALA A 51 -3.55 10.02 -2.23
CA ALA A 51 -4.80 9.49 -1.68
C ALA A 51 -5.73 10.61 -1.17
N ILE A 52 -5.18 11.64 -0.52
CA ILE A 52 -5.95 12.81 -0.07
C ILE A 52 -6.45 13.63 -1.26
N ALA A 53 -5.62 13.83 -2.29
CA ALA A 53 -6.00 14.56 -3.50
C ALA A 53 -7.08 13.83 -4.32
N GLY A 54 -7.20 12.52 -4.19
CA GLY A 54 -8.25 11.70 -4.81
C GLY A 54 -9.58 11.68 -4.04
N LEU A 55 -9.72 12.42 -2.94
CA LEU A 55 -10.98 12.54 -2.22
C LEU A 55 -11.90 13.56 -2.90
N ASP A 56 -13.13 13.14 -3.21
CA ASP A 56 -14.20 14.03 -3.68
C ASP A 56 -14.60 15.10 -2.64
N LYS A 57 -14.38 14.82 -1.35
CA LYS A 57 -14.63 15.77 -0.26
C LYS A 57 -13.36 16.01 0.54
N LYS A 58 -13.01 17.29 0.70
CA LYS A 58 -11.87 17.69 1.52
C LYS A 58 -12.16 17.39 3.00
N PRO A 59 -11.30 16.66 3.72
CA PRO A 59 -11.47 16.42 5.14
C PRO A 59 -11.06 17.64 5.98
N ASP A 60 -11.71 17.83 7.12
CA ASP A 60 -11.37 18.86 8.10
C ASP A 60 -10.20 18.46 9.01
N PHE A 61 -9.98 17.16 9.19
CA PHE A 61 -8.94 16.61 10.05
C PHE A 61 -8.43 15.25 9.54
N LEU A 62 -7.13 14.98 9.66
CA LEU A 62 -6.50 13.73 9.24
C LEU A 62 -6.05 12.89 10.44
N LEU A 63 -6.45 11.61 10.47
CA LEU A 63 -5.88 10.60 11.36
C LEU A 63 -4.94 9.70 10.55
N ILE A 64 -3.67 9.65 10.91
CA ILE A 64 -2.63 8.97 10.13
C ILE A 64 -1.91 7.94 11.01
N ASP A 65 -1.69 6.73 10.48
CA ASP A 65 -0.98 5.69 11.23
C ASP A 65 0.51 6.04 11.37
N ALA A 66 0.92 6.32 12.61
CA ALA A 66 2.29 6.57 13.05
C ALA A 66 3.09 7.65 12.27
N LEU A 67 2.42 8.55 11.52
CA LEU A 67 3.07 9.56 10.68
C LEU A 67 2.32 10.89 10.67
N GLU A 68 3.02 11.93 10.22
CA GLU A 68 2.46 13.22 9.85
C GLU A 68 2.98 13.66 8.47
N LEU A 69 2.14 14.39 7.75
CA LEU A 69 2.37 14.90 6.40
C LEU A 69 2.60 16.40 6.41
N ASN A 70 3.84 16.78 6.12
CA ASN A 70 4.18 18.17 5.87
C ASN A 70 3.48 18.67 4.59
N ALA A 71 3.11 19.95 4.60
CA ALA A 71 2.55 20.69 3.45
C ALA A 71 1.18 20.18 2.92
N VAL A 72 0.33 19.64 3.80
CA VAL A 72 -1.05 19.27 3.45
C VAL A 72 -2.08 20.34 3.85
N GLY A 73 -1.73 21.26 4.75
CA GLY A 73 -2.61 22.37 5.16
C GLY A 73 -3.91 21.94 5.86
N ILE A 74 -4.02 20.66 6.25
CA ILE A 74 -5.15 20.09 6.99
C ILE A 74 -4.64 19.68 8.37
N PRO A 75 -5.32 20.08 9.46
CA PRO A 75 -5.01 19.60 10.81
C PRO A 75 -4.93 18.07 10.86
N GLN A 76 -3.96 17.53 11.61
CA GLN A 76 -3.70 16.10 11.60
C GLN A 76 -3.18 15.59 12.93
N LYS A 77 -3.27 14.27 13.12
CA LYS A 77 -2.71 13.57 14.26
C LYS A 77 -2.15 12.21 13.83
N GLY A 78 -0.87 11.99 14.11
CA GLY A 78 -0.26 10.66 14.06
C GLY A 78 -0.77 9.79 15.22
N ILE A 79 -1.25 8.59 14.91
CA ILE A 79 -1.72 7.60 15.89
C ILE A 79 -0.85 6.35 15.78
N ILE A 80 -0.13 6.01 16.85
CA ILE A 80 0.63 4.76 16.92
C ILE A 80 -0.36 3.58 16.93
N LYS A 81 -0.13 2.60 16.06
CA LYS A 81 -1.06 1.46 15.85
C LYS A 81 -2.47 1.96 15.50
N GLY A 82 -2.54 2.93 14.60
CA GLY A 82 -3.77 3.59 14.23
C GLY A 82 -4.83 2.63 13.68
N ASP A 83 -4.40 1.58 12.98
CA ASP A 83 -5.27 0.53 12.45
C ASP A 83 -6.00 -0.30 13.53
N ALA A 84 -5.49 -0.31 14.77
CA ALA A 84 -6.12 -0.96 15.91
C ALA A 84 -7.03 0.01 16.70
N ASN A 85 -6.77 1.31 16.60
CA ASN A 85 -7.34 2.34 17.49
C ASN A 85 -8.28 3.34 16.78
N SER A 86 -8.38 3.30 15.45
CA SER A 86 -9.23 4.18 14.65
C SER A 86 -9.91 3.42 13.52
N ILE A 87 -11.23 3.51 13.44
CA ILE A 87 -12.01 2.87 12.38
C ILE A 87 -11.70 3.46 11.00
N SER A 88 -11.41 4.76 10.91
CA SER A 88 -11.03 5.42 9.67
C SER A 88 -9.67 4.93 9.16
N ILE A 89 -8.68 4.77 10.06
CA ILE A 89 -7.36 4.24 9.71
C ILE A 89 -7.45 2.76 9.34
N ALA A 90 -8.23 1.97 10.09
CA ALA A 90 -8.47 0.56 9.78
C ALA A 90 -9.12 0.40 8.39
N SER A 91 -10.10 1.23 8.07
CA SER A 91 -10.78 1.22 6.77
C SER A 91 -9.84 1.59 5.64
N ALA A 92 -9.06 2.67 5.78
CA ALA A 92 -8.04 3.07 4.80
C ALA A 92 -6.99 1.96 4.58
N SER A 93 -6.60 1.26 5.65
CA SER A 93 -5.66 0.14 5.59
C SER A 93 -6.23 -1.08 4.84
N ILE A 94 -7.53 -1.36 4.94
CA ILE A 94 -8.21 -2.39 4.13
C ILE A 94 -8.20 -1.98 2.65
N ILE A 95 -8.59 -0.75 2.33
CA ILE A 95 -8.57 -0.22 0.96
C ILE A 95 -7.16 -0.35 0.35
N ALA A 96 -6.13 0.12 1.06
CA ALA A 96 -4.75 0.04 0.60
C ALA A 96 -4.29 -1.41 0.38
N LYS A 97 -4.58 -2.30 1.33
CA LYS A 97 -4.12 -3.70 1.29
C LYS A 97 -4.80 -4.49 0.16
N VAL A 98 -6.11 -4.39 0.01
CA VAL A 98 -6.83 -5.10 -1.06
C VAL A 98 -6.43 -4.57 -2.43
N THR A 99 -6.30 -3.25 -2.59
CA THR A 99 -5.80 -2.66 -3.84
C THR A 99 -4.42 -3.19 -4.19
N ARG A 100 -3.49 -3.16 -3.24
CA ARG A 100 -2.11 -3.65 -3.44
C ARG A 100 -2.08 -5.15 -3.78
N ASP A 101 -2.89 -5.96 -3.09
CA ASP A 101 -2.94 -7.41 -3.31
C ASP A 101 -3.46 -7.75 -4.72
N ARG A 102 -4.49 -7.03 -5.20
CA ARG A 102 -5.04 -7.18 -6.56
C ARG A 102 -4.02 -6.80 -7.64
N MET A 103 -3.34 -5.66 -7.47
CA MET A 103 -2.25 -5.25 -8.38
C MET A 103 -1.14 -6.32 -8.48
N MET A 104 -0.81 -7.01 -7.39
CA MET A 104 0.21 -8.06 -7.43
C MET A 104 -0.26 -9.35 -8.11
N VAL A 105 -1.57 -9.63 -8.09
CA VAL A 105 -2.13 -10.74 -8.88
C VAL A 105 -2.02 -10.39 -10.37
N GLU A 106 -2.40 -9.18 -10.77
CA GLU A 106 -2.26 -8.72 -12.16
C GLU A 106 -0.79 -8.70 -12.62
N TYR A 107 0.16 -8.34 -11.73
CA TYR A 107 1.58 -8.41 -12.06
C TYR A 107 2.11 -9.83 -12.18
N ASP A 108 1.52 -10.82 -11.51
CA ASP A 108 1.91 -12.22 -11.68
C ASP A 108 1.59 -12.72 -13.09
N GLU A 109 0.49 -12.26 -13.68
CA GLU A 109 0.14 -12.56 -15.07
C GLU A 109 1.11 -11.91 -16.06
N LYS A 110 1.54 -10.67 -15.78
CA LYS A 110 2.48 -9.91 -16.63
C LYS A 110 3.93 -10.37 -16.49
N PHE A 111 4.30 -10.88 -15.32
CA PHE A 111 5.64 -11.35 -14.98
C PHE A 111 5.56 -12.77 -14.41
N PRO A 112 5.25 -13.77 -15.26
CA PRO A 112 5.04 -15.13 -14.80
C PRO A 112 6.31 -15.73 -14.16
N GLY A 113 6.11 -16.62 -13.18
CA GLY A 113 7.20 -17.35 -12.52
C GLY A 113 7.87 -16.61 -11.37
N TYR A 114 7.52 -15.35 -11.09
CA TYR A 114 8.00 -14.65 -9.90
C TYR A 114 7.21 -15.01 -8.63
N GLY A 115 5.93 -15.39 -8.75
CA GLY A 115 5.09 -15.77 -7.60
C GLY A 115 4.39 -14.58 -6.92
N PHE A 116 4.25 -13.47 -7.64
CA PHE A 116 3.69 -12.21 -7.14
C PHE A 116 2.26 -12.36 -6.61
N SER A 117 1.46 -13.28 -7.17
CA SER A 117 0.13 -13.59 -6.69
C SER A 117 0.12 -14.22 -5.29
N VAL A 118 1.23 -14.79 -4.84
CA VAL A 118 1.36 -15.43 -3.52
C VAL A 118 2.02 -14.49 -2.52
N HIS A 119 3.29 -14.15 -2.74
CA HIS A 119 4.08 -13.36 -1.78
C HIS A 119 3.93 -11.85 -1.95
N LYS A 120 3.14 -11.36 -2.92
CA LYS A 120 2.82 -9.93 -3.10
C LYS A 120 4.04 -9.01 -3.25
N GLY A 121 5.17 -9.56 -3.72
CA GLY A 121 6.44 -8.84 -3.85
C GLY A 121 7.26 -8.72 -2.56
N TYR A 122 6.85 -9.35 -1.45
CA TYR A 122 7.72 -9.49 -0.27
C TYR A 122 8.94 -10.35 -0.62
N GLY A 123 10.09 -10.06 0.01
CA GLY A 123 11.35 -10.80 -0.20
C GLY A 123 11.35 -12.15 0.51
N THR A 124 10.51 -13.07 0.06
CA THR A 124 10.50 -14.47 0.53
C THR A 124 11.60 -15.26 -0.16
N LYS A 125 11.89 -16.46 0.35
CA LYS A 125 12.88 -17.36 -0.26
C LYS A 125 12.53 -17.65 -1.72
N GLU A 126 11.27 -17.95 -1.99
CA GLU A 126 10.75 -18.26 -3.34
C GLU A 126 10.92 -17.08 -4.28
N HIS A 127 10.69 -15.85 -3.80
CA HIS A 127 10.86 -14.65 -4.62
C HIS A 127 12.33 -14.44 -4.99
N TYR A 128 13.25 -14.65 -4.04
CA TYR A 128 14.68 -14.55 -4.32
C TYR A 128 15.19 -15.65 -5.25
N GLU A 129 14.66 -16.87 -5.14
CA GLU A 129 14.95 -17.94 -6.10
C GLU A 129 14.47 -17.59 -7.51
N ALA A 130 13.29 -16.96 -7.64
CA ALA A 130 12.80 -16.50 -8.94
C ALA A 130 13.68 -15.40 -9.53
N ILE A 131 14.10 -14.42 -8.71
CA ILE A 131 15.04 -13.36 -9.13
C ILE A 131 16.38 -13.97 -9.57
N SER A 132 16.90 -14.96 -8.84
CA SER A 132 18.14 -15.65 -9.22
C SER A 132 18.03 -16.38 -10.57
N LYS A 133 16.86 -16.97 -10.86
CA LYS A 133 16.62 -17.70 -12.12
C LYS A 133 16.32 -16.79 -13.32
N GLN A 134 15.61 -15.68 -13.10
CA GLN A 134 15.02 -14.87 -14.18
C GLN A 134 15.57 -13.44 -14.26
N GLY A 135 16.39 -13.03 -13.28
CA GLY A 135 16.81 -11.65 -13.11
C GLY A 135 15.76 -10.79 -12.42
N ILE A 136 16.01 -9.47 -12.40
CA ILE A 136 15.06 -8.48 -11.87
C ILE A 136 14.14 -7.98 -13.00
N CYS A 137 12.83 -7.95 -12.76
CA CYS A 137 11.87 -7.33 -13.68
C CYS A 137 11.60 -5.84 -13.37
N SER A 138 10.86 -5.16 -14.24
CA SER A 138 10.64 -3.70 -14.21
C SER A 138 9.91 -3.17 -12.98
N ILE A 139 9.18 -4.01 -12.23
CA ILE A 139 8.47 -3.61 -11.02
C ILE A 139 9.27 -3.79 -9.72
N HIS A 140 10.50 -4.31 -9.79
CA HIS A 140 11.37 -4.44 -8.63
C HIS A 140 11.92 -3.07 -8.19
N ARG A 141 12.04 -2.88 -6.88
CA ARG A 141 12.71 -1.74 -6.27
C ARG A 141 14.18 -2.04 -6.15
N ARG A 142 14.99 -1.50 -7.07
CA ARG A 142 16.42 -1.82 -7.18
C ARG A 142 17.17 -1.43 -5.92
N SER A 143 16.76 -0.33 -5.27
CA SER A 143 17.37 0.15 -4.02
C SER A 143 17.25 -0.83 -2.85
N PHE A 144 16.33 -1.80 -2.93
CA PHE A 144 16.12 -2.85 -1.92
C PHE A 144 16.81 -4.17 -2.23
N LEU A 145 17.37 -4.35 -3.43
CA LEU A 145 18.00 -5.60 -3.87
C LEU A 145 19.54 -5.53 -3.85
N LYS A 146 20.12 -4.69 -2.99
CA LYS A 146 21.58 -4.48 -2.87
C LYS A 146 22.39 -5.73 -2.51
N SER A 147 21.74 -6.81 -2.09
CA SER A 147 22.37 -8.08 -1.77
C SER A 147 22.35 -9.08 -2.93
N ILE A 148 21.78 -8.70 -4.07
CA ILE A 148 21.55 -9.57 -5.25
C ILE A 148 22.15 -8.94 -6.51
N VAL A 149 22.30 -7.62 -6.52
CA VAL A 149 22.98 -6.83 -7.56
C VAL A 149 24.34 -6.38 -7.02
#